data_AF-A0A7C2RHQ6-F1
#
_entry.id   AF-A0A7C2RHQ6-F1
#
_cell.length_a   1.000
_cell.length_b   1.000
_cell.length_c   1.000
_cell.angle_alpha   90.00
_cell.angle_beta   90.00
_cell.angle_gamma   90.00
#
_symmetry.space_group_name_H-M   'P 1'
#
loop_
_entity.id
_entity.type
_entity.pdbx_description
1 polymer ?
#
loop_
_entity_poly.entity_id
_entity_poly.type
_entity_poly.pdbx_seq_one_letter_code
_entity_poly.pdbx_strand_id
1 'polypeptide(L)'
;MKKSEILLLLFISLLLYGCDRSGSAHTDPVASREDPERALRYHPDGGDFVIVNGERRFNRALYGTHTGFRVETGDLPEFAMYLRGMGGNFKMGLASGDRSLWITDAGQITARYRPGTMLYEIRDPMLGKGTLNLQVLALADEEGMVIRAAGTDIDPGVQLVWAYGGANGKHFSREGDIGANPESVFYLKPEYCEGNRFETEGNSFSLVFTSVRSGEKERIFGLVPPGGTLKICDAGAQDSPGTLLQSGSG
;
A
#
# COMPACT_ATOMS: atom_id res chain seq x y z
N MET A 1 13.34 47.76 -28.15
CA MET A 1 13.82 46.38 -27.98
C MET A 1 12.61 45.47 -28.04
N LYS A 2 12.42 44.77 -29.16
CA LYS A 2 11.19 44.01 -29.47
C LYS A 2 11.25 42.62 -28.82
N LYS A 3 10.17 42.24 -28.13
CA LYS A 3 9.92 40.89 -27.62
C LYS A 3 9.81 39.92 -28.80
N SER A 4 10.52 38.81 -28.73
CA SER A 4 10.39 37.68 -29.66
C SER A 4 9.65 36.57 -28.92
N GLU A 5 8.41 36.31 -29.30
CA GLU A 5 7.69 35.10 -28.91
C GLU A 5 7.97 34.02 -29.95
N ILE A 6 8.44 32.86 -29.47
CA ILE A 6 8.69 31.68 -30.31
C ILE A 6 7.44 30.81 -30.22
N LEU A 7 6.61 30.89 -31.26
CA LEU A 7 5.49 29.98 -31.50
C LEU A 7 6.01 28.72 -32.20
N LEU A 8 6.03 27.59 -31.49
CA LEU A 8 6.44 26.30 -32.03
C LEU A 8 5.24 25.63 -32.75
N LEU A 9 5.18 25.74 -34.06
CA LEU A 9 4.23 25.00 -34.91
C LEU A 9 4.86 23.68 -35.37
N LEU A 10 4.36 22.56 -34.85
CA LEU A 10 4.70 21.22 -35.30
C LEU A 10 3.95 20.91 -36.60
N PHE A 11 4.64 21.00 -37.74
CA PHE A 11 4.16 20.45 -39.01
C PHE A 11 4.40 18.94 -39.04
N ILE A 12 3.34 18.14 -38.90
CA ILE A 12 3.38 16.70 -39.19
C ILE A 12 3.32 16.55 -40.71
N SER A 13 4.48 16.33 -41.32
CA SER A 13 4.64 15.90 -42.70
C SER A 13 4.27 14.42 -42.82
N LEU A 14 3.15 14.14 -43.49
CA LEU A 14 2.71 12.79 -43.82
C LEU A 14 3.53 12.28 -45.03
N LEU A 15 4.70 11.70 -44.77
CA LEU A 15 5.47 10.98 -45.80
C LEU A 15 4.95 9.54 -45.89
N LEU A 16 3.98 9.33 -46.78
CA LEU A 16 3.63 8.00 -47.29
C LEU A 16 4.72 7.53 -48.24
N TYR A 17 5.77 6.90 -47.70
CA TYR A 17 6.63 6.02 -48.47
C TYR A 17 6.11 4.60 -48.33
N GLY A 18 5.50 4.09 -49.41
CA GLY A 18 5.24 2.67 -49.58
C GLY A 18 6.55 1.90 -49.51
N CYS A 19 6.69 1.06 -48.49
CA CYS A 19 7.75 0.09 -48.40
C CYS A 19 7.12 -1.28 -48.70
N ASP A 20 7.18 -1.67 -49.97
CA ASP A 20 6.96 -3.07 -50.37
C ASP A 20 8.07 -3.91 -49.75
N ARG A 21 7.79 -4.50 -48.59
CA ARG A 21 8.55 -5.63 -48.06
C ARG A 21 7.73 -6.89 -48.28
N SER A 22 8.06 -7.59 -49.36
CA SER A 22 7.78 -9.01 -49.51
C SER A 22 8.56 -9.79 -48.44
N GLY A 23 8.01 -9.85 -47.23
CA GLY A 23 8.48 -10.71 -46.15
C GLY A 23 7.89 -12.10 -46.33
N SER A 24 8.75 -13.08 -46.58
CA SER A 24 8.45 -14.51 -46.50
C SER A 24 7.73 -14.82 -45.18
N ALA A 25 6.48 -15.27 -45.26
CA ALA A 25 5.75 -15.79 -44.12
C ALA A 25 6.40 -17.10 -43.68
N HIS A 26 7.25 -17.05 -42.66
CA HIS A 26 7.52 -18.23 -41.84
C HIS A 26 6.24 -18.54 -41.07
N THR A 27 5.46 -19.50 -41.57
CA THR A 27 4.36 -20.11 -40.82
C THR A 27 4.95 -21.08 -39.81
N ASP A 28 5.50 -20.56 -38.72
CA ASP A 28 5.57 -21.35 -37.50
C ASP A 28 4.12 -21.64 -37.09
N PRO A 29 3.74 -22.90 -36.84
CA PRO A 29 2.42 -23.19 -36.31
C PRO A 29 2.37 -22.58 -34.91
N VAL A 30 1.71 -21.42 -34.79
CA VAL A 30 1.23 -20.93 -33.51
C VAL A 30 0.20 -21.95 -33.06
N ALA A 31 0.65 -22.96 -32.32
CA ALA A 31 -0.22 -23.77 -31.52
C ALA A 31 -1.02 -22.79 -30.66
N SER A 32 -2.30 -22.64 -30.94
CA SER A 32 -3.23 -21.89 -30.11
C SER A 32 -3.20 -22.55 -28.74
N ARG A 33 -2.36 -22.04 -27.84
CA ARG A 33 -2.56 -22.28 -26.42
C ARG A 33 -3.96 -21.76 -26.14
N GLU A 34 -4.86 -22.67 -25.80
CA GLU A 34 -6.11 -22.29 -25.15
C GLU A 34 -5.70 -21.53 -23.89
N ASP A 35 -5.74 -20.19 -23.94
CA ASP A 35 -5.54 -19.37 -22.75
C ASP A 35 -6.78 -19.63 -21.90
N PRO A 36 -6.65 -20.27 -20.72
CA PRO A 36 -7.80 -20.57 -19.90
C PRO A 36 -8.59 -19.29 -19.66
N GLU A 37 -9.92 -19.38 -19.79
CA GLU A 37 -10.81 -18.24 -19.65
C GLU A 37 -10.54 -17.55 -18.30
N ARG A 38 -9.94 -16.35 -18.35
CA ARG A 38 -9.53 -15.64 -17.13
C ARG A 38 -10.77 -15.06 -16.47
N ALA A 39 -11.06 -15.51 -15.25
CA ALA A 39 -12.09 -14.91 -14.44
C ALA A 39 -11.80 -13.42 -14.21
N LEU A 40 -12.81 -12.58 -14.46
CA LEU A 40 -12.73 -11.15 -14.17
C LEU A 40 -12.67 -10.96 -12.63
N ARG A 41 -11.53 -10.44 -12.14
CA ARG A 41 -11.34 -10.20 -10.70
C ARG A 41 -11.99 -8.91 -10.19
N TYR A 42 -11.99 -7.86 -11.02
CA TYR A 42 -12.50 -6.54 -10.64
C TYR A 42 -13.73 -6.19 -11.46
N HIS A 43 -14.74 -5.64 -10.81
CA HIS A 43 -15.95 -5.15 -11.45
C HIS A 43 -15.94 -3.61 -11.46
N PRO A 44 -16.31 -2.99 -12.59
CA PRO A 44 -16.49 -1.54 -12.63
C PRO A 44 -17.75 -1.15 -11.85
N ASP A 45 -17.67 -0.09 -11.06
CA ASP A 45 -18.83 0.48 -10.36
C ASP A 45 -18.62 1.98 -10.10
N GLY A 46 -19.49 2.82 -10.66
CA GLY A 46 -19.45 4.27 -10.43
C GLY A 46 -18.15 4.97 -10.86
N GLY A 47 -17.38 4.39 -11.80
CA GLY A 47 -16.06 4.88 -12.21
C GLY A 47 -14.88 4.32 -11.42
N ASP A 48 -15.16 3.47 -10.42
CA ASP A 48 -14.15 2.80 -9.61
C ASP A 48 -13.98 1.33 -10.06
N PHE A 49 -12.88 0.70 -9.63
CA PHE A 49 -12.66 -0.74 -9.76
C PHE A 49 -12.87 -1.40 -8.41
N VAL A 50 -13.80 -2.35 -8.34
CA VAL A 50 -14.23 -2.98 -7.08
C VAL A 50 -13.91 -4.46 -7.09
N ILE A 51 -13.48 -4.98 -5.96
CA ILE A 51 -13.34 -6.41 -5.69
C ILE A 51 -13.87 -6.71 -4.29
N VAL A 52 -14.61 -7.81 -4.16
CA VAL A 52 -15.05 -8.34 -2.86
C VAL A 52 -14.21 -9.56 -2.55
N ASN A 53 -13.63 -9.59 -1.35
CA ASN A 53 -12.75 -10.65 -0.86
C ASN A 53 -11.59 -10.97 -1.82
N GLY A 54 -10.96 -9.92 -2.36
CA GLY A 54 -9.72 -10.09 -3.09
C GLY A 54 -8.56 -10.42 -2.14
N GLU A 55 -7.61 -11.22 -2.61
CA GLU A 55 -6.60 -11.84 -1.75
C GLU A 55 -5.21 -11.21 -1.86
N ARG A 56 -5.00 -10.27 -2.80
CA ARG A 56 -3.65 -9.75 -3.08
C ARG A 56 -3.30 -8.60 -2.13
N ARG A 57 -2.08 -8.61 -1.61
CA ARG A 57 -1.48 -7.45 -0.93
C ARG A 57 -0.65 -6.65 -1.93
N PHE A 58 -0.48 -5.35 -1.68
CA PHE A 58 0.50 -4.50 -2.39
C PHE A 58 0.41 -4.54 -3.93
N ASN A 59 -0.79 -4.75 -4.49
CA ASN A 59 -1.02 -4.87 -5.93
C ASN A 59 -1.67 -3.62 -6.56
N ARG A 60 -1.82 -2.54 -5.79
CA ARG A 60 -2.39 -1.25 -6.20
C ARG A 60 -1.60 -0.11 -5.58
N ALA A 61 -0.52 0.31 -6.22
CA ALA A 61 0.24 1.47 -5.76
C ALA A 61 -0.56 2.77 -5.90
N LEU A 62 -0.53 3.61 -4.87
CA LEU A 62 -0.91 5.02 -4.93
C LEU A 62 0.37 5.85 -5.09
N TYR A 63 0.59 6.37 -6.30
CA TYR A 63 1.74 7.22 -6.58
C TYR A 63 1.56 8.59 -5.93
N GLY A 64 2.59 9.08 -5.25
CA GLY A 64 2.57 10.37 -4.57
C GLY A 64 3.19 11.48 -5.41
N THR A 65 4.27 12.06 -4.91
CA THR A 65 4.98 13.18 -5.55
C THR A 65 5.69 12.74 -6.84
N HIS A 66 6.46 13.65 -7.46
CA HIS A 66 7.22 13.42 -8.68
C HIS A 66 8.44 12.49 -8.50
N THR A 67 8.64 11.91 -7.32
CA THR A 67 9.73 10.97 -7.03
C THR A 67 9.33 9.52 -7.32
N GLY A 68 10.16 8.56 -6.90
CA GLY A 68 9.80 7.13 -6.94
C GLY A 68 8.82 6.70 -5.84
N PHE A 69 8.33 7.65 -5.03
CA PHE A 69 7.50 7.39 -3.88
C PHE A 69 6.12 6.85 -4.24
N ARG A 70 5.69 5.86 -3.47
CA ARG A 70 4.33 5.35 -3.51
C ARG A 70 3.91 4.72 -2.19
N VAL A 71 2.61 4.74 -1.96
CA VAL A 71 1.96 3.93 -0.95
C VAL A 71 1.48 2.66 -1.63
N GLU A 72 2.07 1.53 -1.27
CA GLU A 72 1.61 0.22 -1.71
C GLU A 72 0.35 -0.13 -0.94
N THR A 73 -0.72 -0.37 -1.70
CA THR A 73 -2.00 -0.86 -1.17
C THR A 73 -2.41 -2.09 -1.97
N GLY A 74 -3.50 -2.77 -1.58
CA GLY A 74 -3.97 -3.92 -2.33
C GLY A 74 -5.43 -4.25 -2.11
N ASP A 75 -5.81 -5.46 -2.53
CA ASP A 75 -7.14 -5.99 -2.26
C ASP A 75 -7.37 -6.14 -0.74
N LEU A 76 -6.29 -6.47 -0.01
CA LEU A 76 -6.28 -6.52 1.46
C LEU A 76 -5.78 -5.18 2.06
N PRO A 77 -6.36 -4.72 3.18
CA PRO A 77 -6.03 -3.44 3.83
C PRO A 77 -4.77 -3.54 4.70
N GLU A 78 -3.64 -3.76 4.04
CA GLU A 78 -2.28 -3.65 4.58
C GLU A 78 -1.45 -2.76 3.64
N PHE A 79 -0.65 -1.87 4.20
CA PHE A 79 -0.01 -0.81 3.43
C PHE A 79 1.50 -0.80 3.63
N ALA A 80 2.25 -0.36 2.63
CA ALA A 80 3.67 -0.12 2.79
C ALA A 80 4.05 1.19 2.10
N MET A 81 5.04 1.90 2.65
CA MET A 81 5.63 3.04 1.97
C MET A 81 6.88 2.57 1.23
N TYR A 82 6.93 2.86 -0.06
CA TYR A 82 8.16 2.72 -0.83
C TYR A 82 8.64 4.10 -1.22
N LEU A 83 9.72 4.55 -0.58
CA LEU A 83 10.34 5.85 -0.83
C LEU A 83 11.27 5.71 -2.04
N ARG A 84 12.56 5.47 -1.79
CA ARG A 84 13.54 4.97 -2.77
C ARG A 84 14.18 3.66 -2.30
N GLY A 85 13.33 2.89 -1.62
CA GLY A 85 13.62 1.73 -0.79
C GLY A 85 12.49 1.55 0.23
N MET A 86 12.50 0.43 0.95
CA MET A 86 11.47 0.10 1.94
C MET A 86 11.39 1.14 3.06
N GLY A 87 10.31 1.92 3.06
CA GLY A 87 9.98 2.97 4.02
C GLY A 87 9.03 2.51 5.10
N GLY A 88 8.87 1.20 5.31
CA GLY A 88 8.06 0.62 6.36
C GLY A 88 6.70 0.08 5.90
N ASN A 89 6.13 -0.75 6.74
CA ASN A 89 4.84 -1.42 6.58
C ASN A 89 3.87 -0.92 7.67
N PHE A 90 2.60 -0.83 7.33
CA PHE A 90 1.50 -0.44 8.20
C PHE A 90 0.43 -1.55 8.18
N LYS A 91 0.17 -2.13 9.36
CA LYS A 91 -0.91 -3.10 9.60
C LYS A 91 -1.99 -2.47 10.45
N MET A 92 -3.23 -2.92 10.27
CA MET A 92 -4.36 -2.53 11.10
C MET A 92 -5.12 -3.76 11.58
N GLY A 93 -5.71 -3.69 12.76
CA GLY A 93 -6.39 -4.79 13.41
C GLY A 93 -7.48 -4.33 14.35
N LEU A 94 -8.26 -5.29 14.83
CA LEU A 94 -9.32 -5.11 15.81
C LEU A 94 -8.93 -5.84 17.09
N ALA A 95 -9.33 -5.29 18.24
CA ALA A 95 -9.25 -5.94 19.53
C ALA A 95 -10.55 -5.72 20.32
N SER A 96 -11.03 -6.74 21.02
CA SER A 96 -12.21 -6.67 21.87
C SER A 96 -12.15 -7.75 22.95
N GLY A 97 -11.88 -7.35 24.19
CA GLY A 97 -11.58 -8.30 25.27
C GLY A 97 -10.35 -9.15 24.92
N ASP A 98 -10.48 -10.47 25.05
CA ASP A 98 -9.39 -11.41 24.75
C ASP A 98 -9.27 -11.77 23.25
N ARG A 99 -10.13 -11.22 22.39
CA ARG A 99 -10.13 -11.49 20.94
C ARG A 99 -9.43 -10.38 20.18
N SER A 100 -8.64 -10.74 19.18
CA SER A 100 -8.04 -9.79 18.23
C SER A 100 -7.89 -10.38 16.84
N LEU A 101 -7.87 -9.54 15.81
CA LEU A 101 -7.86 -9.93 14.39
C LEU A 101 -7.15 -8.87 13.55
N TRP A 102 -6.22 -9.26 12.67
CA TRP A 102 -5.73 -8.36 11.63
C TRP A 102 -6.84 -8.16 10.58
N ILE A 103 -7.13 -6.93 10.17
CA ILE A 103 -8.28 -6.69 9.26
C ILE A 103 -8.09 -7.25 7.85
N THR A 104 -6.88 -7.73 7.51
CA THR A 104 -6.64 -8.54 6.31
C THR A 104 -7.34 -9.89 6.35
N ASP A 105 -7.71 -10.36 7.54
CA ASP A 105 -8.31 -11.66 7.78
C ASP A 105 -9.81 -11.53 8.12
N ALA A 106 -10.39 -10.34 7.91
CA ALA A 106 -11.81 -10.06 8.16
C ALA A 106 -12.73 -10.87 7.23
N GLY A 107 -13.89 -11.28 7.73
CA GLY A 107 -14.82 -12.15 6.99
C GLY A 107 -15.34 -11.57 5.68
N GLN A 108 -15.42 -10.23 5.56
CA GLN A 108 -15.72 -9.57 4.29
C GLN A 108 -14.96 -8.26 4.13
N ILE A 109 -14.26 -8.14 3.00
CA ILE A 109 -13.50 -6.94 2.60
C ILE A 109 -13.93 -6.56 1.20
N THR A 110 -14.53 -5.39 1.04
CA THR A 110 -14.73 -4.78 -0.28
C THR A 110 -13.66 -3.73 -0.50
N ALA A 111 -12.75 -3.97 -1.45
CA ALA A 111 -11.73 -3.03 -1.85
C ALA A 111 -12.14 -2.30 -3.14
N ARG A 112 -11.98 -0.99 -3.14
CA ARG A 112 -12.36 -0.11 -4.24
C ARG A 112 -11.21 0.83 -4.56
N TYR A 113 -10.68 0.69 -5.77
CA TYR A 113 -9.76 1.66 -6.33
C TYR A 113 -10.55 2.74 -7.08
N ARG A 114 -10.56 3.93 -6.51
CA ARG A 114 -10.91 5.18 -7.17
C ARG A 114 -9.63 5.83 -7.68
N PRO A 115 -9.60 6.56 -8.80
CA PRO A 115 -8.37 7.21 -9.27
C PRO A 115 -7.62 7.95 -8.15
N GLY A 116 -6.44 7.43 -7.77
CA GLY A 116 -5.60 7.99 -6.71
C GLY A 116 -6.07 7.74 -5.26
N THR A 117 -7.04 6.86 -5.01
CA THR A 117 -7.57 6.58 -3.66
C THR A 117 -7.93 5.11 -3.50
N MET A 118 -7.47 4.49 -2.42
CA MET A 118 -8.04 3.20 -1.99
C MET A 118 -9.10 3.40 -0.93
N LEU A 119 -10.21 2.69 -1.12
CA LEU A 119 -11.35 2.65 -0.21
C LEU A 119 -11.60 1.20 0.18
N TYR A 120 -11.86 0.97 1.47
CA TYR A 120 -12.21 -0.35 1.99
C TYR A 120 -13.51 -0.26 2.80
N GLU A 121 -14.44 -1.18 2.55
CA GLU A 121 -15.54 -1.49 3.47
C GLU A 121 -15.27 -2.86 4.09
N ILE A 122 -15.17 -2.90 5.42
CA ILE A 122 -14.82 -4.10 6.19
C ILE A 122 -15.97 -4.48 7.10
N ARG A 123 -16.36 -5.74 7.04
CA ARG A 123 -17.35 -6.37 7.92
C ARG A 123 -16.76 -7.63 8.51
N ASP A 124 -16.96 -7.81 9.80
CA ASP A 124 -16.48 -8.97 10.53
C ASP A 124 -17.37 -9.20 11.76
N PRO A 125 -17.58 -10.45 12.23
CA PRO A 125 -18.27 -10.72 13.49
C PRO A 125 -17.69 -9.95 14.69
N MET A 126 -16.41 -9.59 14.70
CA MET A 126 -15.82 -8.73 15.73
C MET A 126 -16.40 -7.31 15.76
N LEU A 127 -16.96 -6.81 14.65
CA LEU A 127 -17.60 -5.50 14.54
C LEU A 127 -19.10 -5.54 14.87
N GLY A 128 -19.66 -6.71 15.20
CA GLY A 128 -21.10 -6.89 15.38
C GLY A 128 -21.85 -6.70 14.07
N LYS A 129 -22.85 -5.81 14.06
CA LYS A 129 -23.56 -5.41 12.82
C LYS A 129 -22.89 -4.23 12.11
N GLY A 130 -21.83 -3.69 12.70
CA GLY A 130 -21.17 -2.48 12.26
C GLY A 130 -20.33 -2.66 11.00
N THR A 131 -19.69 -1.57 10.61
CA THR A 131 -18.82 -1.51 9.44
C THR A 131 -17.66 -0.59 9.71
N LEU A 132 -16.45 -1.04 9.36
CA LEU A 132 -15.25 -0.21 9.36
C LEU A 132 -14.95 0.22 7.92
N ASN A 133 -14.90 1.53 7.70
CA ASN A 133 -14.53 2.11 6.43
C ASN A 133 -13.13 2.71 6.50
N LEU A 134 -12.28 2.38 5.53
CA LEU A 134 -10.95 2.99 5.38
C LEU A 134 -10.85 3.78 4.09
N GLN A 135 -10.15 4.90 4.13
CA GLN A 135 -9.72 5.67 2.97
C GLN A 135 -8.22 5.95 3.07
N VAL A 136 -7.49 5.62 2.01
CA VAL A 136 -6.03 5.75 1.96
C VAL A 136 -5.64 6.63 0.78
N LEU A 137 -4.74 7.58 1.05
CA LEU A 137 -4.16 8.50 0.06
C LEU A 137 -2.65 8.60 0.29
N ALA A 138 -1.91 8.77 -0.80
CA ALA A 138 -0.57 9.35 -0.74
C ALA A 138 -0.69 10.87 -0.51
N LEU A 139 0.25 11.46 0.23
CA LEU A 139 0.30 12.91 0.39
C LEU A 139 0.68 13.60 -0.93
N ALA A 140 0.12 14.78 -1.15
CA ALA A 140 0.31 15.52 -2.40
C ALA A 140 1.66 16.26 -2.47
N ASP A 141 2.10 16.82 -1.34
CA ASP A 141 3.26 17.71 -1.28
C ASP A 141 4.51 17.06 -0.70
N GLU A 142 4.37 15.90 -0.05
CA GLU A 142 5.46 15.21 0.66
C GLU A 142 5.37 13.69 0.47
N GLU A 143 6.47 12.98 0.72
CA GLU A 143 6.48 11.51 0.71
C GLU A 143 5.84 10.97 1.99
N GLY A 144 4.55 10.64 1.94
CA GLY A 144 3.83 10.07 3.07
C GLY A 144 2.46 9.53 2.72
N MET A 145 1.81 8.96 3.74
CA MET A 145 0.50 8.32 3.65
C MET A 145 -0.44 8.94 4.67
N VAL A 146 -1.71 9.12 4.28
CA VAL A 146 -2.81 9.44 5.21
C VAL A 146 -3.88 8.37 5.12
N ILE A 147 -4.37 7.94 6.29
CA ILE A 147 -5.44 6.96 6.43
C ILE A 147 -6.56 7.59 7.26
N ARG A 148 -7.78 7.56 6.74
CA ARG A 148 -8.99 7.84 7.51
C ARG A 148 -9.70 6.53 7.81
N ALA A 149 -9.94 6.26 9.10
CA ALA A 149 -10.76 5.14 9.56
C ALA A 149 -12.07 5.67 10.16
N ALA A 150 -13.21 5.08 9.77
CA ALA A 150 -14.52 5.48 10.25
C ALA A 150 -15.40 4.25 10.51
N GLY A 151 -15.85 4.11 11.75
CA GLY A 151 -16.80 3.07 12.16
C GLY A 151 -18.25 3.54 12.08
N THR A 152 -19.17 2.65 11.76
CA THR A 152 -20.63 2.85 11.87
C THR A 152 -21.23 1.64 12.58
N ASP A 153 -22.06 1.89 13.60
CA ASP A 153 -22.76 0.85 14.39
C ASP A 153 -21.87 -0.30 14.89
N ILE A 154 -20.61 0.01 15.23
CA ILE A 154 -19.66 -0.97 15.78
C ILE A 154 -20.02 -1.24 17.24
N ASP A 155 -20.00 -2.52 17.62
CA ASP A 155 -20.27 -2.94 19.00
C ASP A 155 -19.35 -2.22 20.00
N PRO A 156 -19.86 -1.81 21.18
CA PRO A 156 -19.04 -1.20 22.21
C PRO A 156 -17.88 -2.08 22.65
N GLY A 157 -16.72 -1.47 22.92
CA GLY A 157 -15.53 -2.17 23.39
C GLY A 157 -14.60 -2.69 22.30
N VAL A 158 -14.98 -2.57 21.02
CA VAL A 158 -14.06 -2.79 19.90
C VAL A 158 -13.06 -1.64 19.81
N GLN A 159 -11.79 -1.98 19.77
CA GLN A 159 -10.67 -1.06 19.62
C GLN A 159 -9.98 -1.28 18.28
N LEU A 160 -9.58 -0.17 17.66
CA LEU A 160 -8.71 -0.20 16.49
C LEU A 160 -7.25 -0.27 16.95
N VAL A 161 -6.53 -1.26 16.46
CA VAL A 161 -5.10 -1.46 16.69
C VAL A 161 -4.37 -1.23 15.37
N TRP A 162 -3.18 -0.68 15.42
CA TRP A 162 -2.31 -0.56 14.25
C TRP A 162 -0.86 -0.80 14.64
N ALA A 163 -0.06 -1.17 13.65
CA ALA A 163 1.36 -1.39 13.79
C ALA A 163 2.08 -0.73 12.62
N TYR A 164 3.20 -0.07 12.89
CA TYR A 164 4.04 0.52 11.87
C TYR A 164 5.51 0.24 12.18
N GLY A 165 6.28 -0.14 11.16
CA GLY A 165 7.71 -0.41 11.31
C GLY A 165 8.33 -1.05 10.08
N GLY A 166 9.56 -1.54 10.21
CA GLY A 166 10.25 -2.23 9.11
C GLY A 166 10.78 -1.30 8.03
N ALA A 167 11.08 -0.04 8.37
CA ALA A 167 11.76 0.88 7.46
C ALA A 167 13.26 0.59 7.50
N ASN A 168 13.86 0.29 6.35
CA ASN A 168 15.30 0.01 6.27
C ASN A 168 15.96 0.52 4.98
N GLY A 169 15.21 1.16 4.08
CA GLY A 169 15.73 1.67 2.81
C GLY A 169 16.16 0.58 1.83
N LYS A 170 15.78 -0.69 2.06
CA LYS A 170 16.14 -1.81 1.17
C LYS A 170 15.51 -1.59 -0.21
N HIS A 171 16.36 -1.69 -1.22
CA HIS A 171 15.95 -1.66 -2.61
C HIS A 171 15.61 -3.06 -3.10
N PHE A 172 14.54 -3.18 -3.90
CA PHE A 172 14.12 -4.46 -4.47
C PHE A 172 14.63 -4.60 -5.91
N SER A 173 14.70 -5.83 -6.43
CA SER A 173 15.34 -6.11 -7.73
C SER A 173 14.70 -5.39 -8.91
N ARG A 174 13.38 -5.15 -8.83
CA ARG A 174 12.57 -4.42 -9.80
C ARG A 174 11.65 -3.44 -9.08
N GLU A 175 12.19 -2.73 -8.10
CA GLU A 175 11.43 -1.76 -7.30
C GLU A 175 10.19 -2.32 -6.59
N GLY A 176 10.01 -3.64 -6.47
CA GLY A 176 8.77 -4.21 -5.92
C GLY A 176 7.66 -4.39 -6.96
N ASP A 177 7.98 -4.32 -8.25
CA ASP A 177 7.03 -4.53 -9.35
C ASP A 177 6.33 -5.90 -9.28
N ILE A 178 5.03 -5.89 -9.62
CA ILE A 178 4.13 -7.03 -9.49
C ILE A 178 4.55 -8.12 -10.47
N GLY A 179 4.75 -9.34 -9.96
CA GLY A 179 5.19 -10.49 -10.75
C GLY A 179 6.71 -10.58 -10.93
N ALA A 180 7.45 -9.51 -10.66
CA ALA A 180 8.91 -9.54 -10.64
C ALA A 180 9.48 -9.75 -9.23
N ASN A 181 8.86 -9.15 -8.21
CA ASN A 181 9.19 -9.40 -6.80
C ASN A 181 8.00 -10.07 -6.11
N PRO A 182 8.24 -10.96 -5.12
CA PRO A 182 7.16 -11.46 -4.29
C PRO A 182 6.60 -10.32 -3.43
N GLU A 183 5.29 -10.31 -3.18
CA GLU A 183 4.65 -9.28 -2.32
C GLU A 183 5.28 -9.22 -0.92
N SER A 184 5.87 -10.33 -0.46
CA SER A 184 6.53 -10.44 0.84
C SER A 184 7.72 -9.50 1.03
N VAL A 185 8.23 -8.85 -0.02
CA VAL A 185 9.23 -7.78 0.14
C VAL A 185 8.69 -6.57 0.90
N PHE A 186 7.36 -6.38 0.93
CA PHE A 186 6.70 -5.27 1.63
C PHE A 186 6.18 -5.63 3.02
N TYR A 187 6.33 -6.89 3.46
CA TYR A 187 5.83 -7.31 4.77
C TYR A 187 6.60 -6.65 5.92
N LEU A 188 5.92 -6.45 7.04
CA LEU A 188 6.58 -6.13 8.31
C LEU A 188 7.38 -7.35 8.77
N LYS A 189 8.70 -7.30 8.63
CA LYS A 189 9.62 -8.36 9.06
C LYS A 189 10.45 -7.90 10.25
N PRO A 190 10.71 -8.77 11.25
CA PRO A 190 11.65 -8.47 12.34
C PRO A 190 13.01 -8.00 11.81
N GLU A 191 13.53 -8.67 10.77
CA GLU A 191 14.82 -8.29 10.15
C GLU A 191 14.81 -6.86 9.55
N TYR A 192 13.66 -6.35 9.12
CA TYR A 192 13.56 -4.98 8.62
C TYR A 192 13.47 -3.95 9.75
N CYS A 193 13.15 -4.39 10.96
CA CYS A 193 13.08 -3.55 12.14
C CYS A 193 14.45 -3.42 12.83
N GLU A 194 15.48 -4.14 12.39
CA GLU A 194 16.83 -4.00 12.93
C GLU A 194 17.33 -2.55 12.78
N GLY A 195 17.75 -1.96 13.90
CA GLY A 195 18.20 -0.56 13.95
C GLY A 195 17.10 0.49 13.86
N ASN A 196 15.81 0.11 13.75
CA ASN A 196 14.69 1.04 13.88
C ASN A 196 14.64 1.57 15.32
N ARG A 197 14.59 2.90 15.49
CA ARG A 197 14.46 3.54 16.80
C ARG A 197 13.24 4.45 16.80
N PHE A 198 12.31 4.15 17.70
CA PHE A 198 11.11 4.93 17.91
C PHE A 198 11.26 5.89 19.09
N GLU A 199 10.78 7.11 18.91
CA GLU A 199 10.52 8.09 19.96
C GLU A 199 9.04 8.47 19.89
N THR A 200 8.34 8.50 21.03
CA THR A 200 6.90 8.82 21.09
C THR A 200 6.67 10.05 21.96
N GLU A 201 5.88 10.99 21.48
CA GLU A 201 5.49 12.21 22.21
C GLU A 201 4.00 12.50 21.98
N GLY A 202 3.21 12.40 23.05
CA GLY A 202 1.75 12.55 22.98
C GLY A 202 1.13 11.57 21.98
N ASN A 203 0.48 12.10 20.95
CA ASN A 203 -0.15 11.36 19.85
C ASN A 203 0.73 11.31 18.58
N SER A 204 2.05 11.46 18.73
CA SER A 204 3.00 11.43 17.63
C SER A 204 4.16 10.48 17.88
N PHE A 205 4.77 10.00 16.81
CA PHE A 205 6.02 9.26 16.89
C PHE A 205 7.00 9.72 15.82
N SER A 206 8.29 9.48 16.06
CA SER A 206 9.31 9.49 15.02
C SER A 206 10.02 8.13 14.99
N LEU A 207 10.30 7.66 13.78
CA LEU A 207 11.11 6.49 13.51
C LEU A 207 12.40 6.93 12.84
N VAL A 208 13.54 6.64 13.44
CA VAL A 208 14.86 6.81 12.83
C VAL A 208 15.40 5.44 12.42
N PHE A 209 15.93 5.34 11.20
CA PHE A 209 16.60 4.14 10.70
C PHE A 209 17.82 4.53 9.85
N THR A 210 18.75 3.60 9.66
CA THR A 210 19.85 3.77 8.71
C THR A 210 19.50 3.02 7.44
N SER A 211 19.44 3.72 6.32
CA SER A 211 19.17 3.11 5.02
C SER A 211 20.29 2.15 4.64
N VAL A 212 19.97 0.88 4.42
CA VAL A 212 20.96 -0.13 3.98
C VAL A 212 21.51 0.16 2.58
N ARG A 213 20.84 1.04 1.83
CA ARG A 213 21.24 1.44 0.48
C ARG A 213 22.25 2.58 0.51
N SER A 214 21.97 3.65 1.25
CA SER A 214 22.83 4.86 1.27
C SER A 214 23.80 4.90 2.45
N GLY A 215 23.53 4.16 3.53
CA GLY A 215 24.22 4.28 4.81
C GLY A 215 23.82 5.53 5.60
N GLU A 216 22.89 6.33 5.08
CA GLU A 216 22.44 7.57 5.71
C GLU A 216 21.31 7.31 6.71
N LYS A 217 21.23 8.18 7.73
CA LYS A 217 20.11 8.16 8.67
C LYS A 217 18.91 8.87 8.05
N GLU A 218 17.79 8.18 8.02
CA GLU A 218 16.51 8.68 7.56
C GLU A 218 15.52 8.72 8.72
N ARG A 219 14.46 9.53 8.57
CA ARG A 219 13.45 9.73 9.60
C ARG A 219 12.05 9.73 9.00
N ILE A 220 11.14 9.04 9.67
CA ILE A 220 9.71 9.04 9.38
C ILE A 220 8.97 9.61 10.58
N PHE A 221 8.00 10.48 10.33
CA PHE A 221 7.13 11.04 11.35
C PHE A 221 5.73 10.46 11.20
N GLY A 222 5.08 10.19 12.33
CA GLY A 222 3.69 9.75 12.37
C GLY A 222 2.89 10.59 13.35
N LEU A 223 1.67 10.92 12.95
CA LEU A 223 0.67 11.57 13.78
C LEU A 223 -0.57 10.69 13.81
N VAL A 224 -1.08 10.42 15.01
CA VAL A 224 -2.29 9.63 15.21
C VAL A 224 -3.37 10.43 15.93
N PRO A 225 -4.64 10.02 15.87
CA PRO A 225 -5.70 10.72 16.58
C PRO A 225 -5.39 10.85 18.09
N PRO A 226 -5.74 11.99 18.72
CA PRO A 226 -5.59 12.14 20.16
C PRO A 226 -6.46 11.12 20.90
N GLY A 227 -5.99 10.64 22.05
CA GLY A 227 -6.66 9.63 22.86
C GLY A 227 -6.27 8.18 22.53
N GLY A 228 -5.47 7.95 21.49
CA GLY A 228 -4.80 6.67 21.27
C GLY A 228 -3.58 6.49 22.17
N THR A 229 -3.20 5.24 22.43
CA THR A 229 -1.98 4.88 23.15
C THR A 229 -0.91 4.43 22.17
N LEU A 230 0.29 5.02 22.28
CA LEU A 230 1.46 4.58 21.53
C LEU A 230 2.31 3.67 22.39
N LYS A 231 2.78 2.56 21.81
CA LYS A 231 3.61 1.56 22.49
C LYS A 231 4.65 1.02 21.53
N ILE A 232 5.87 0.84 22.01
CA ILE A 232 6.93 0.16 21.26
C ILE A 232 6.80 -1.34 21.54
N CYS A 233 6.62 -2.14 20.49
CA CYS A 233 6.35 -3.56 20.57
C CYS A 233 7.38 -4.39 19.79
N ASP A 234 7.44 -5.70 20.08
CA ASP A 234 8.29 -6.65 19.38
C ASP A 234 7.66 -7.08 18.03
N ALA A 235 8.34 -6.77 16.93
CA ALA A 235 7.91 -7.15 15.58
C ALA A 235 7.89 -8.68 15.35
N GLY A 236 8.56 -9.47 16.18
CA GLY A 236 8.47 -10.93 16.18
C GLY A 236 7.17 -11.46 16.78
N ALA A 237 6.43 -10.65 17.54
CA ALA A 237 5.22 -11.06 18.27
C ALA A 237 3.92 -10.62 17.57
N GLN A 238 3.89 -10.65 16.24
CA GLN A 238 2.83 -10.03 15.43
C GLN A 238 1.75 -11.00 14.88
N ASP A 239 1.65 -12.21 15.43
CA ASP A 239 0.66 -13.23 15.02
C ASP A 239 -0.79 -12.72 15.12
N SER A 240 -1.06 -11.88 16.11
CA SER A 240 -2.33 -11.18 16.27
C SER A 240 -2.09 -9.77 16.81
N PRO A 241 -3.04 -8.83 16.64
CA PRO A 241 -2.92 -7.50 17.25
C PRO A 241 -2.78 -7.57 18.78
N GLY A 242 -3.48 -8.51 19.43
CA GLY A 242 -3.42 -8.71 20.87
C GLY A 242 -2.03 -9.16 21.35
N THR A 243 -1.44 -10.16 20.68
CA THR A 243 -0.07 -10.63 20.97
C THR A 243 0.94 -9.50 20.81
N LEU A 244 0.81 -8.69 19.76
CA LEU A 244 1.70 -7.56 19.51
C LEU A 244 1.58 -6.49 20.60
N LEU A 245 0.36 -6.14 21.03
CA LEU A 245 0.16 -5.17 22.09
C LEU A 245 0.73 -5.64 23.44
N GLN A 246 0.65 -6.94 23.72
CA GLN A 246 1.19 -7.54 24.94
C GLN A 246 2.72 -7.56 24.95
N SER A 247 3.37 -7.64 23.79
CA SER A 247 4.84 -7.71 23.70
C SER A 247 5.55 -6.39 24.03
N GLY A 248 4.86 -5.26 23.89
CA GLY A 248 5.45 -3.98 24.24
C GLY A 248 5.68 -3.81 25.74
N SER A 249 6.66 -2.99 26.11
CA SER A 249 6.79 -2.46 27.46
C SER A 249 5.78 -1.32 27.66
N GLY A 250 5.08 -1.32 28.81
CA GLY A 250 4.18 -0.22 29.20
C GLY A 250 4.93 1.04 29.62
#